data_AF-A0AAW4C5X9-F1
#
_entry.id   AF-A0AAW4C5X9-F1
#
_cell.length_a   1.000
_cell.length_b   1.000
_cell.length_c   1.000
_cell.angle_alpha   90.00
_cell.angle_beta   90.00
_cell.angle_gamma   90.00
#
_symmetry.space_group_name_H-M   'P 1'
#
loop_
_entity.id
_entity.type
_entity.pdbx_description
1 polymer ?
#
loop_
_entity_poly.entity_id
_entity_poly.type
_entity_poly.pdbx_seq_one_letter_code
_entity_poly.pdbx_strand_id
1 'polypeptide(L)'
;TVAEGGVVTYTASVNHKVTGSDLVVKLANGQTITIPVGESSASVPFTAPNNVHNTNLDLTNKITNISGGNYEKTVAVGEPVTTVTDNPA
;
A
#
# COMPACT_ATOMS: atom_id res chain seq x y z
N THR A 1 -2.53 13.91 -4.22
CA THR A 1 -2.86 13.71 -5.64
C THR A 1 -1.60 13.22 -6.35
N VAL A 2 -1.72 12.62 -7.53
CA VAL A 2 -0.61 12.15 -8.36
C VAL A 2 -0.96 12.34 -9.83
N ALA A 3 0.00 12.66 -10.70
CA ALA A 3 -0.25 12.66 -12.15
C ALA A 3 -0.38 11.22 -12.67
N GLU A 4 -1.07 11.04 -13.80
CA GLU A 4 -1.06 9.76 -14.53
C GLU A 4 0.36 9.28 -14.83
N GLY A 5 0.60 7.97 -14.71
CA GLY A 5 1.94 7.40 -14.80
C GLY A 5 2.88 7.77 -13.64
N GLY A 6 2.46 8.65 -12.73
CA GLY A 6 3.17 8.95 -11.49
C GLY A 6 3.11 7.79 -10.49
N VAL A 7 4.01 7.80 -9.51
CA VAL A 7 4.14 6.71 -8.54
C VAL A 7 3.54 7.11 -7.19
N VAL A 8 2.69 6.24 -6.65
CA VAL A 8 2.20 6.27 -5.26
C VAL A 8 2.95 5.22 -4.45
N THR A 9 3.46 5.59 -3.28
CA THR A 9 4.10 4.63 -2.37
C THR A 9 3.11 4.22 -1.28
N TYR A 10 2.83 2.93 -1.18
CA TYR A 10 2.06 2.36 -0.07
C TYR A 10 3.01 1.85 1.00
N THR A 11 2.79 2.27 2.25
CA THR A 11 3.61 1.87 3.40
C THR A 11 2.73 1.18 4.43
N ALA A 12 3.15 0.01 4.89
CA ALA A 12 2.58 -0.65 6.06
C ALA A 12 3.55 -0.51 7.23
N SER A 13 3.03 -0.30 8.43
CA SER A 13 3.83 -0.16 9.65
C SER A 13 3.16 -0.82 10.84
N VAL A 14 3.99 -1.21 11.80
CA VAL A 14 3.63 -1.81 13.08
C VAL A 14 4.36 -1.09 14.20
N ASN A 15 3.83 -1.13 15.41
CA ASN A 15 4.40 -0.42 16.57
C ASN A 15 5.59 -1.15 17.23
N HIS A 16 5.83 -2.41 16.88
CA HIS A 16 6.96 -3.21 17.35
C HIS A 16 7.59 -3.96 16.18
N LYS A 17 8.88 -4.24 16.28
CA LYS A 17 9.62 -5.00 15.27
C LYS A 17 8.98 -6.38 15.06
N VAL A 18 8.94 -6.81 13.81
CA VAL A 18 8.48 -8.14 13.41
C VAL A 18 9.43 -9.20 13.99
N THR A 19 8.89 -10.28 14.54
CA THR A 19 9.66 -11.40 15.08
C THR A 19 9.08 -12.74 14.61
N GLY A 20 9.87 -13.82 14.72
CA GLY A 20 9.46 -15.19 14.37
C GLY A 20 9.43 -15.48 12.86
N SER A 21 8.62 -14.75 12.11
CA SER A 21 8.51 -14.85 10.65
C SER A 21 8.20 -13.49 10.05
N ASP A 22 8.40 -13.31 8.75
CA ASP A 22 8.05 -12.05 8.09
C ASP A 22 6.55 -11.75 8.20
N LEU A 23 6.21 -10.46 8.34
CA LEU A 23 4.82 -10.02 8.33
C LEU A 23 4.41 -9.68 6.89
N VAL A 24 3.36 -10.33 6.41
CA VAL A 24 2.84 -10.17 5.07
C VAL A 24 1.51 -9.42 5.12
N VAL A 25 1.44 -8.27 4.46
CA VAL A 25 0.27 -7.39 4.37
C VAL A 25 -0.23 -7.36 2.93
N LYS A 26 -1.46 -7.83 2.70
CA LYS A 26 -2.10 -7.79 1.38
C LYS A 26 -2.98 -6.57 1.24
N LEU A 27 -2.87 -5.88 0.11
CA LEU A 27 -3.63 -4.68 -0.21
C LEU A 27 -4.76 -4.98 -1.20
N ALA A 28 -5.82 -4.17 -1.19
CA ALA A 28 -6.97 -4.33 -2.08
C ALA A 28 -6.62 -4.15 -3.56
N ASN A 29 -5.57 -3.39 -3.87
CA ASN A 29 -5.04 -3.26 -5.22
C ASN A 29 -4.19 -4.47 -5.68
N GLY A 30 -4.18 -5.57 -4.91
CA GLY A 30 -3.49 -6.81 -5.24
C GLY A 30 -2.01 -6.85 -4.84
N GLN A 31 -1.43 -5.73 -4.40
CA GLN A 31 -0.04 -5.71 -3.94
C GLN A 31 0.15 -6.39 -2.58
N THR A 32 1.37 -6.85 -2.34
CA THR A 32 1.80 -7.41 -1.05
C THR A 32 2.98 -6.62 -0.51
N ILE A 33 2.88 -6.15 0.73
CA ILE A 33 3.98 -5.57 1.49
C ILE A 33 4.50 -6.63 2.46
N THR A 34 5.78 -6.96 2.36
CA THR A 34 6.45 -7.85 3.31
C THR A 34 7.35 -7.03 4.23
N ILE A 35 7.06 -7.04 5.53
CA ILE A 35 7.92 -6.45 6.55
C ILE A 35 8.79 -7.58 7.12
N PRO A 36 10.10 -7.58 6.86
CA PRO A 36 10.97 -8.66 7.30
C PRO A 36 11.16 -8.68 8.82
N VAL A 37 11.52 -9.83 9.38
CA VAL A 37 11.91 -9.95 10.79
C VAL A 37 12.98 -8.92 11.15
N GLY A 38 12.77 -8.21 12.26
CA GLY A 38 13.65 -7.13 12.73
C GLY A 38 13.25 -5.73 12.27
N GLU A 39 12.37 -5.61 11.28
CA GLU A 39 11.84 -4.33 10.81
C GLU A 39 10.45 -4.03 11.35
N SER A 40 10.02 -2.77 11.26
CA SER A 40 8.68 -2.33 11.68
C SER A 40 7.87 -1.66 10.58
N SER A 41 8.43 -1.55 9.37
CA SER A 41 7.74 -0.98 8.21
C SER A 41 8.36 -1.47 6.91
N ALA A 42 7.53 -1.53 5.87
CA ALA A 42 7.99 -1.70 4.49
C ALA A 42 7.03 -1.00 3.53
N SER A 43 7.48 -0.79 2.30
CA SER A 43 6.72 -0.05 1.30
C SER A 43 6.82 -0.70 -0.07
N VAL A 44 5.80 -0.47 -0.90
CA VAL A 44 5.78 -0.86 -2.32
C VAL A 44 5.29 0.30 -3.19
N PRO A 45 5.91 0.53 -4.35
CA PRO A 45 5.45 1.54 -5.31
C PRO A 45 4.27 1.02 -6.14
N PHE A 46 3.36 1.90 -6.51
CA PHE A 46 2.26 1.64 -7.44
C PHE A 46 2.19 2.77 -8.46
N THR A 47 2.31 2.43 -9.73
CA THR A 47 2.18 3.40 -10.81
C THR A 47 0.70 3.67 -11.07
N ALA A 48 0.29 4.94 -11.00
CA ALA A 48 -1.04 5.37 -11.36
C ALA A 48 -1.30 5.02 -12.85
N PRO A 49 -2.46 4.43 -13.19
CA PRO A 49 -2.82 4.17 -14.57
C PRO A 49 -2.72 5.45 -15.41
N ASN A 50 -2.32 5.28 -16.67
CA ASN A 50 -2.39 6.33 -17.68
C ASN A 50 -3.47 5.94 -18.66
N ASN A 51 -4.37 6.87 -18.97
CA ASN A 51 -5.46 6.66 -19.89
C ASN A 51 -5.65 7.83 -20.86
N VAL A 52 -6.25 7.57 -22.02
CA VAL A 52 -6.45 8.57 -23.08
C VAL A 52 -7.63 9.50 -22.82
N HIS A 53 -8.40 9.25 -21.75
CA HIS A 53 -9.54 10.07 -21.37
C HIS A 53 -9.16 10.99 -20.22
N ASN A 54 -9.81 12.15 -20.18
CA ASN A 54 -9.67 13.15 -19.13
C ASN A 54 -10.47 12.81 -17.86
N THR A 55 -10.95 11.58 -17.73
CA THR A 55 -11.65 11.08 -16.54
C THR A 55 -10.79 10.08 -15.81
N ASN A 56 -10.22 10.51 -14.68
CA ASN A 56 -9.38 9.66 -13.85
C ASN A 56 -10.17 9.12 -12.66
N LEU A 57 -9.97 7.83 -12.35
CA LEU A 57 -10.49 7.24 -11.12
C LEU A 57 -9.53 7.49 -9.96
N ASP A 58 -10.09 7.79 -8.78
CA ASP A 58 -9.31 7.85 -7.55
C ASP A 58 -8.68 6.48 -7.24
N LEU A 59 -7.42 6.50 -6.80
CA LEU A 59 -6.76 5.32 -6.27
C LEU A 59 -7.16 5.16 -4.80
N THR A 60 -8.07 4.23 -4.54
CA THR A 60 -8.40 3.78 -3.18
C THR A 60 -7.65 2.51 -2.85
N ASN A 61 -7.12 2.39 -1.65
CA ASN A 61 -6.51 1.14 -1.20
C ASN A 61 -6.80 0.88 0.27
N LYS A 62 -6.70 -0.39 0.65
CA LYS A 62 -6.85 -0.84 2.04
C LYS A 62 -6.13 -2.14 2.28
N ILE A 63 -5.92 -2.45 3.55
CA ILE A 63 -5.43 -3.76 3.96
C ILE A 63 -6.59 -4.77 3.89
N THR A 64 -6.38 -5.88 3.19
CA THR A 64 -7.36 -6.98 3.05
C THR A 64 -6.98 -8.20 3.87
N ASN A 65 -5.70 -8.41 4.13
CA ASN A 65 -5.21 -9.51 4.93
C ASN A 65 -3.87 -9.15 5.58
N ILE A 66 -3.66 -9.66 6.80
CA ILE A 66 -2.39 -9.61 7.52
C ILE A 66 -2.08 -11.03 7.99
N SER A 67 -0.89 -11.53 7.71
CA SER A 67 -0.45 -12.88 8.11
C SER A 67 1.04 -12.91 8.42
N GLY A 68 1.49 -13.88 9.22
CA GLY A 68 2.88 -13.99 9.64
C GLY A 68 3.22 -13.06 10.80
N GLY A 69 4.51 -12.83 11.05
CA GLY A 69 4.97 -12.24 12.29
C GLY A 69 4.72 -13.15 13.50
N ASN A 70 4.86 -12.57 14.69
CA ASN A 70 4.59 -13.22 15.97
C ASN A 70 3.81 -12.26 16.86
N TYR A 71 2.67 -11.78 16.35
CA TYR A 71 1.76 -10.88 17.06
C TYR A 71 0.55 -11.67 17.56
N GLU A 72 0.10 -11.38 18.78
CA GLU A 72 -1.10 -11.99 19.37
C GLU A 72 -2.37 -11.48 18.68
N LYS A 73 -2.33 -10.25 18.17
CA LYS A 73 -3.42 -9.62 17.43
C LYS A 73 -2.90 -8.55 16.49
N THR A 74 -3.37 -8.59 15.24
CA THR A 74 -3.19 -7.52 14.27
C THR A 74 -4.53 -6.86 13.97
N VAL A 75 -4.50 -5.56 13.65
CA VAL A 75 -5.69 -4.80 13.23
C VAL A 75 -5.31 -4.02 11.98
N ALA A 76 -6.09 -4.20 10.92
CA ALA A 76 -5.98 -3.40 9.71
C ALA A 76 -6.51 -1.98 9.98
N VAL A 77 -5.71 -0.97 9.67
CA VAL A 77 -6.09 0.45 9.76
C VAL A 77 -5.59 1.15 8.50
N GLY A 78 -6.41 2.04 7.95
CA GLY A 78 -6.06 2.90 6.82
C GLY A 78 -6.79 2.55 5.54
N GLU A 79 -7.46 3.56 4.97
CA GLU A 79 -8.18 3.52 3.68
C GLU A 79 -7.76 4.76 2.86
N PRO A 80 -6.47 4.88 2.44
CA PRO A 80 -6.01 6.05 1.71
C PRO A 80 -6.72 6.22 0.37
N VAL A 81 -6.95 7.49 0.01
CA VAL A 81 -7.48 7.92 -1.29
C VAL A 81 -6.47 8.86 -1.93
N THR A 82 -6.08 8.58 -3.17
CA THR A 82 -5.22 9.46 -3.97
C THR A 82 -5.92 9.85 -5.25
N THR A 83 -6.22 11.13 -5.40
CA THR A 83 -6.76 11.66 -6.66
C THR A 83 -5.70 11.66 -7.74
N VAL A 84 -6.05 11.12 -8.90
CA VAL A 84 -5.20 11.10 -10.09
C VAL A 84 -5.55 12.30 -10.97
N THR A 85 -4.54 13.09 -11.33
CA THR A 85 -4.67 14.26 -12.19
C THR A 85 -4.12 13.95 -13.56
N ASP A 86 -4.72 14.55 -14.58
CA ASP A 86 -4.16 14.57 -15.93
C ASP A 86 -2.75 15.17 -15.89
N ASN A 87 -1.86 14.65 -16.74
CA ASN A 87 -0.55 15.27 -16.90
C ASN A 87 -0.74 16.54 -17.74
N PRO A 88 -0.04 17.66 -17.50
CA PRO A 88 -0.11 18.76 -18.46
C PRO A 88 0.27 18.22 -19.84
N ALA A 89 -0.59 18.51 -20.82
CA ALA A 89 -0.38 18.23 -22.24
C ALA A 89 0.88 18.94 -22.77
#